data_AF-A0A8T1PCI8-F1
#
_entry.id   AF-A0A8T1PCI8-F1
#
_cell.length_a   1.000
_cell.length_b   1.000
_cell.length_c   1.000
_cell.angle_alpha   90.00
_cell.angle_beta   90.00
_cell.angle_gamma   90.00
#
_symmetry.space_group_name_H-M   'P 1'
#
loop_
_entity.id
_entity.type
_entity.pdbx_description
1 polymer ?
#
loop_
_entity_poly.entity_id
_entity_poly.type
_entity_poly.pdbx_seq_one_letter_code
_entity_poly.pdbx_strand_id
1 'polypeptide(L)'
;MKEAVSKELLNVSRDHHVYKRFLKDLIVQSLLRLKKPTVLLRCRGDDLQLVQSMLDSAARDYSKKANVHPPQIIVDNIVHLMCME
;
A
#
# COMPACT_ATOMS: atom_id res chain seq x y z
N MET A 1 1.95 -24.67 -2.64
CA MET A 1 1.48 -23.64 -1.69
C MET A 1 1.55 -22.22 -2.26
N LYS A 2 2.71 -21.73 -2.76
CA LYS A 2 2.81 -20.37 -3.35
C LYS A 2 1.84 -20.10 -4.51
N GLU A 3 1.64 -21.08 -5.38
CA GLU A 3 0.79 -20.92 -6.59
C GLU A 3 -0.70 -20.82 -6.26
N ALA A 4 -1.18 -21.55 -5.27
CA ALA A 4 -2.58 -21.46 -4.82
C ALA A 4 -2.87 -20.09 -4.19
N VAL A 5 -1.95 -19.57 -3.38
CA VAL A 5 -2.04 -18.21 -2.81
C VAL A 5 -1.97 -17.16 -3.92
N SER A 6 -1.14 -17.37 -4.94
CA SER A 6 -1.04 -16.45 -6.08
C SER A 6 -2.35 -16.39 -6.88
N LYS A 7 -3.02 -17.52 -7.09
CA LYS A 7 -4.33 -17.58 -7.76
C LYS A 7 -5.46 -16.93 -6.93
N GLU A 8 -5.44 -17.12 -5.61
CA GLU A 8 -6.37 -16.46 -4.69
C GLU A 8 -6.16 -14.93 -4.68
N LEU A 9 -4.91 -14.46 -4.68
CA LEU A 9 -4.58 -13.03 -4.79
C LEU A 9 -5.06 -12.41 -6.12
N LEU A 10 -4.98 -13.16 -7.22
CA LEU A 10 -5.53 -12.73 -8.51
C LEU A 10 -7.06 -12.58 -8.45
N ASN A 11 -7.76 -13.44 -7.71
CA ASN A 11 -9.20 -13.30 -7.49
C ASN A 11 -9.54 -12.12 -6.56
N VAL A 12 -8.73 -11.85 -5.54
CA VAL A 12 -8.85 -10.66 -4.68
C VAL A 12 -8.70 -9.36 -5.48
N SER A 13 -7.85 -9.35 -6.52
CA SER A 13 -7.71 -8.21 -7.43
C SER A 13 -8.99 -7.87 -8.21
N ARG A 14 -9.95 -8.80 -8.32
CA ARG A 14 -11.23 -8.55 -9.02
C ARG A 14 -12.23 -7.80 -8.15
N ASP A 15 -12.08 -7.86 -6.83
CA ASP A 15 -12.88 -7.08 -5.89
C ASP A 15 -12.11 -5.82 -5.46
N HIS A 16 -12.56 -4.68 -5.97
CA HIS A 16 -11.94 -3.38 -5.69
C HIS A 16 -11.89 -3.05 -4.19
N HIS A 17 -12.87 -3.47 -3.40
CA HIS A 17 -12.89 -3.19 -1.96
C HIS A 17 -11.87 -4.05 -1.22
N VAL A 18 -11.76 -5.33 -1.56
CA VAL A 18 -10.78 -6.23 -0.95
C VAL A 18 -9.37 -5.84 -1.36
N TYR A 19 -9.15 -5.53 -2.64
CA TYR A 19 -7.85 -5.05 -3.13
C TYR A 19 -7.42 -3.75 -2.45
N LYS A 20 -8.34 -2.78 -2.31
CA LYS A 20 -8.08 -1.53 -1.58
C LYS A 20 -7.64 -1.78 -0.14
N ARG A 21 -8.36 -2.66 0.57
CA ARG A 21 -8.03 -3.02 1.96
C ARG A 21 -6.65 -3.68 2.04
N PHE A 22 -6.38 -4.61 1.13
CA PHE A 22 -5.11 -5.31 1.06
C PHE A 22 -3.92 -4.35 0.84
N LEU A 23 -4.02 -3.44 -0.14
CA LEU A 23 -2.99 -2.43 -0.39
C LEU A 23 -2.74 -1.55 0.84
N LYS A 24 -3.81 -1.12 1.53
CA LYS A 24 -3.69 -0.33 2.77
C LYS A 24 -2.92 -1.10 3.84
N ASP A 25 -3.29 -2.36 4.07
CA ASP A 25 -2.65 -3.20 5.07
C ASP A 25 -1.17 -3.45 4.74
N LEU A 26 -0.83 -3.60 3.46
CA LEU A 26 0.56 -3.73 2.99
C LEU A 26 1.38 -2.46 3.23
N ILE A 27 0.80 -1.27 2.98
CA ILE A 27 1.44 0.01 3.28
C ILE A 27 1.71 0.11 4.78
N VAL A 28 0.71 -0.18 5.63
CA VAL A 28 0.86 -0.14 7.09
C VAL A 28 1.94 -1.11 7.58
N GLN A 29 1.96 -2.34 7.07
CA GLN A 29 3.01 -3.32 7.39
C GLN A 29 4.40 -2.82 7.00
N SER A 30 4.52 -2.20 5.82
CA SER A 30 5.78 -1.63 5.34
C SER A 30 6.27 -0.49 6.24
N LEU A 31 5.37 0.40 6.66
CA LEU A 31 5.69 1.49 7.60
C LEU A 31 6.16 0.96 8.97
N LEU A 32 5.48 -0.07 9.50
CA LEU A 32 5.87 -0.74 10.76
C LEU A 32 7.27 -1.34 10.70
N ARG A 33 7.70 -1.80 9.53
CA ARG A 33 9.04 -2.35 9.29
C ARG A 33 10.10 -1.27 9.10
N LEU A 34 9.77 -0.18 8.38
CA LEU A 34 10.71 0.90 8.09
C LEU A 34 10.96 1.82 9.30
N LYS A 35 9.90 2.14 10.06
CA LYS A 35 9.92 3.08 11.20
C LYS A 35 10.64 4.41 10.88
N LYS A 36 10.38 4.95 9.69
CA LYS A 36 10.93 6.24 9.25
C LYS A 36 9.85 7.33 9.34
N PRO A 37 10.23 8.58 9.67
CA PRO A 37 9.28 9.69 9.75
C PRO A 37 8.74 10.12 8.38
N THR A 38 9.52 9.91 7.31
CA THR A 38 9.14 10.20 5.93
C THR A 38 9.46 9.00 5.05
N VAL A 39 8.54 8.64 4.16
CA VAL A 39 8.73 7.57 3.18
C VAL A 39 8.31 8.01 1.77
N LEU A 40 9.05 7.54 0.77
CA LEU A 40 8.67 7.62 -0.63
C LEU A 40 7.98 6.32 -1.02
N LEU A 41 6.71 6.40 -1.43
CA LEU A 41 5.89 5.27 -1.87
C LEU A 41 5.80 5.26 -3.38
N ARG A 42 6.18 4.14 -3.99
CA ARG A 42 6.01 3.89 -5.42
C ARG A 42 4.96 2.81 -5.64
N CYS A 43 4.03 3.05 -6.56
CA CYS A 43 2.99 2.11 -6.95
C CYS A 43 2.94 1.97 -8.47
N ARG A 44 2.10 1.05 -8.96
CA ARG A 44 1.73 0.98 -10.39
C ARG A 44 0.90 2.20 -10.76
N GLY A 45 1.00 2.62 -12.02
CA GLY A 45 0.23 3.76 -12.54
C GLY A 45 -1.28 3.58 -12.34
N ASP A 46 -1.79 2.39 -12.62
CA ASP A 46 -3.22 2.04 -12.49
C ASP A 46 -3.73 2.15 -11.04
N ASP A 47 -2.85 1.99 -10.06
CA ASP A 47 -3.19 2.01 -8.64
C ASP A 47 -3.06 3.42 -8.03
N LEU A 48 -2.61 4.42 -8.79
CA LEU A 48 -2.25 5.75 -8.26
C LEU A 48 -3.39 6.43 -7.50
N GLN A 49 -4.56 6.55 -8.14
CA GLN A 49 -5.73 7.17 -7.51
C GLN A 49 -6.19 6.40 -6.27
N LEU A 50 -6.14 5.07 -6.36
CA LEU A 50 -6.53 4.19 -5.27
C LEU A 50 -5.59 4.37 -4.06
N VAL A 51 -4.28 4.39 -4.29
CA VAL A 51 -3.24 4.61 -3.29
C VAL A 51 -3.38 5.98 -2.63
N GLN A 52 -3.53 7.05 -3.42
CA GLN A 52 -3.73 8.40 -2.88
C GLN A 52 -4.96 8.46 -1.96
N SER A 53 -6.06 7.80 -2.32
CA SER A 53 -7.29 7.79 -1.52
C SER A 53 -7.17 7.11 -0.14
N MET A 54 -6.10 6.33 0.11
CA MET A 54 -5.94 5.55 1.34
C MET A 54 -4.77 5.99 2.22
N LEU A 55 -3.92 6.94 1.79
CA LEU A 55 -2.70 7.33 2.51
C LEU A 55 -2.97 7.83 3.93
N ASP A 56 -3.94 8.74 4.09
CA ASP A 56 -4.28 9.28 5.41
C ASP A 56 -4.78 8.20 6.37
N SER A 57 -5.55 7.24 5.84
CA SER A 57 -6.03 6.12 6.64
C SER A 57 -4.89 5.19 7.04
N ALA A 58 -3.93 4.92 6.15
CA ALA A 58 -2.76 4.10 6.43
C ALA A 58 -1.82 4.77 7.45
N ALA A 59 -1.57 6.08 7.33
CA ALA A 59 -0.74 6.83 8.25
C ALA A 59 -1.33 6.81 9.68
N ARG A 60 -2.65 6.96 9.82
CA ARG A 60 -3.35 6.85 11.11
C ARG A 60 -3.32 5.43 11.68
N ASP A 61 -3.50 4.41 10.84
CA ASP A 61 -3.45 3.01 11.30
C ASP A 61 -2.04 2.64 11.77
N TYR A 62 -0.99 3.10 11.08
CA TYR A 62 0.39 2.98 11.54
C TYR A 62 0.60 3.71 12.87
N SER A 63 0.18 4.97 12.98
CA SER A 63 0.41 5.81 14.17
C SER A 63 -0.21 5.18 15.42
N LYS A 64 -1.41 4.63 15.30
CA LYS A 64 -2.09 3.87 16.36
C LYS A 64 -1.34 2.59 16.75
N LYS A 65 -0.88 1.81 15.77
CA LYS A 65 -0.18 0.54 16.02
C LYS A 65 1.21 0.73 16.62
N ALA A 66 1.93 1.78 16.20
CA ALA A 66 3.29 2.06 16.66
C ALA A 66 3.33 3.05 17.86
N ASN A 67 2.21 3.64 18.24
CA ASN A 67 2.10 4.68 19.26
C ASN A 67 3.04 5.87 19.02
N VAL A 68 3.05 6.38 17.79
CA VAL A 68 3.90 7.50 17.33
C VAL A 68 3.07 8.48 16.50
N HIS A 69 3.67 9.61 16.10
CA HIS A 69 3.04 10.51 15.14
C HIS A 69 2.90 9.87 13.74
N PRO A 70 1.84 10.22 12.99
CA PRO A 70 1.71 9.77 11.59
C PRO A 70 2.91 10.20 10.74
N PRO A 71 3.47 9.31 9.91
CA PRO A 71 4.59 9.63 9.04
C PRO A 71 4.11 10.44 7.84
N GLN A 72 5.03 11.18 7.23
CA GLN A 72 4.82 11.80 5.92
C GLN A 72 5.01 10.73 4.83
N ILE A 73 3.96 10.50 4.04
CA ILE A 73 4.00 9.57 2.91
C ILE A 73 3.95 10.39 1.62
N ILE A 74 5.01 10.30 0.81
CA ILE A 74 5.12 11.00 -0.48
C ILE A 74 4.94 9.96 -1.59
N VAL A 75 4.02 10.17 -2.52
CA VAL A 75 3.87 9.29 -3.69
C VAL A 75 4.83 9.73 -4.79
N ASP A 76 5.60 8.78 -5.32
CA ASP A 76 6.41 9.00 -6.52
C ASP A 76 5.49 9.07 -7.75
N ASN A 77 5.29 10.28 -8.26
CA ASN A 77 4.47 10.55 -9.44
C ASN A 77 5.29 10.59 -10.74
N ILE A 78 6.60 10.36 -10.68
CA ILE A 78 7.51 10.44 -11.84
C ILE A 78 7.84 9.03 -12.33
N VAL A 79 8.11 8.11 -11.41
CA VAL A 79 8.46 6.72 -11.74
C VAL A 79 7.38 5.81 -11.19
N HIS A 80 6.57 5.22 -12.07
CA HIS A 80 5.64 4.15 -11.71
C HIS A 80 6.27 2.77 -11.92
N LEU A 81 5.82 1.78 -11.14
CA LEU A 81 6.20 0.39 -11.38
C LEU A 81 5.53 -0.08 -12.67
N MET A 82 6.32 -0.37 -13.71
CA MET A 82 5.81 -1.01 -14.93
C MET A 82 5.50 -2.48 -14.64
N CYS A 83 4.30 -2.93 -14.99
CA CYS A 83 4.06 -4.34 -15.19
C CYS A 83 4.78 -4.74 -16.49
N MET A 84 5.81 -5.57 -16.40
CA MET A 84 6.23 -6.34 -17.58
C MET A 84 5.10 -7.34 -17.85
N GLU A 85 4.43 -7.18 -18.99
CA GLU A 85 3.47 -8.14 -19.53
C GLU A 85 4.16 -9.46 -19.90
#